data_AF-A0A9W7GM50-F1
#
_entry.id   AF-A0A9W7GM50-F1
#
_cell.length_a   1.000
_cell.length_b   1.000
_cell.length_c   1.000
_cell.angle_alpha   90.00
_cell.angle_beta   90.00
_cell.angle_gamma   90.00
#
_symmetry.space_group_name_H-M   'P 1'
#
loop_
_entity.id
_entity.type
_entity.pdbx_description
1 polymer ?
#
loop_
_entity_poly.entity_id
_entity_poly.type
_entity_poly.pdbx_seq_one_letter_code
_entity_poly.pdbx_strand_id
1 'polypeptide(L)'
;MFSSFGTVRSFSSRLSFLTQRTYTTLNPLSRSIPSNTSVNRVLASPSSLPSSSSSALSARSTLGSSYGPSSYLSPLGSLRTFASKKHKRVIKLARGYKGRANRVFSVAIQRVEKALQHAYVGRKLKKRDARRNWIVGMNAGLRAHGTRYGEFIGMQKGSGCRVNRKVLAGLAEWEPFSFKAVLDVVKMKAKEKGGK
;
A
#
# COMPACT_ATOMS: atom_id res chain seq x y z
N MET A 1 -5.73 -43.97 42.63
CA MET A 1 -4.56 -43.52 43.38
C MET A 1 -3.81 -42.51 42.53
N PHE A 2 -4.02 -41.22 42.83
CA PHE A 2 -3.39 -40.07 42.17
C PHE A 2 -2.08 -39.72 42.88
N SER A 3 -0.99 -39.54 42.14
CA SER A 3 0.26 -38.84 42.52
C SER A 3 1.16 -38.87 41.27
N SER A 4 1.86 -37.85 40.81
CA SER A 4 2.15 -36.51 41.30
C SER A 4 2.53 -35.66 40.07
N PHE A 5 1.92 -34.48 39.92
CA PHE A 5 2.25 -33.51 38.88
C PHE A 5 3.46 -32.68 39.33
N GLY A 6 4.53 -32.67 38.51
CA GLY A 6 5.74 -31.87 38.73
C GLY A 6 5.58 -30.41 38.30
N THR A 7 6.04 -29.54 39.18
CA THR A 7 5.83 -28.09 39.33
C THR A 7 6.34 -27.19 38.19
N VAL A 8 5.50 -26.25 37.78
CA VAL A 8 5.81 -25.09 36.94
C VAL A 8 6.50 -24.03 37.80
N ARG A 9 7.74 -23.63 37.45
CA ARG A 9 8.43 -22.51 38.11
C ARG A 9 8.43 -21.29 37.19
N SER A 10 7.49 -20.40 37.49
CA SER A 10 7.46 -19.01 37.05
C SER A 10 8.73 -18.29 37.51
N PHE A 11 9.40 -17.59 36.59
CA PHE A 11 10.37 -16.55 36.93
C PHE A 11 9.94 -15.27 36.23
N SER A 12 9.05 -14.54 36.90
CA SER A 12 8.82 -13.12 36.68
C SER A 12 9.89 -12.35 37.44
N SER A 13 10.73 -11.62 36.73
CA SER A 13 11.46 -10.51 37.32
C SER A 13 11.57 -9.39 36.29
N ARG A 14 10.66 -8.43 36.45
CA ARG A 14 10.80 -7.05 36.00
C ARG A 14 12.15 -6.51 36.45
N LEU A 15 12.91 -5.94 35.52
CA LEU A 15 13.75 -4.77 35.77
C LEU A 15 13.63 -3.88 34.53
N SER A 16 12.72 -2.93 34.66
CA SER A 16 12.78 -1.64 33.99
C SER A 16 14.10 -0.93 34.33
N PHE A 17 14.73 -0.28 33.36
CA PHE A 17 15.09 1.16 33.37
C PHE A 17 16.20 1.41 32.33
N LEU A 18 15.82 2.23 31.34
CA LEU A 18 16.62 3.26 30.68
C LEU A 18 18.01 2.90 30.13
N THR A 19 18.10 2.81 28.81
CA THR A 19 19.13 3.54 28.08
C THR A 19 18.50 4.34 26.95
N GLN A 20 18.81 5.63 26.99
CA GLN A 20 18.40 6.72 26.12
C GLN A 20 18.86 6.43 24.67
N ARG A 21 17.99 6.56 23.66
CA ARG A 21 17.78 7.78 22.86
C ARG A 21 19.08 8.38 22.29
N THR A 22 19.46 7.94 21.09
CA THR A 22 20.16 8.78 20.11
C THR A 22 19.63 8.47 18.71
N TYR A 23 18.61 9.22 18.29
CA TYR A 23 18.30 9.40 16.87
C TYR A 23 19.12 10.60 16.42
N THR A 24 20.20 10.38 15.67
CA THR A 24 20.87 11.46 14.96
C THR A 24 20.49 11.37 13.49
N THR A 25 19.75 12.39 13.08
CA THR A 25 19.32 12.70 11.73
C THR A 25 20.26 13.77 11.19
N LEU A 26 20.86 13.57 10.01
CA LEU A 26 21.46 14.58 9.13
C LEU A 26 21.44 13.89 7.75
N ASN A 27 20.78 14.30 6.67
CA ASN A 27 20.33 15.58 6.13
C ASN A 27 19.24 15.27 5.08
N PRO A 28 18.06 15.88 5.12
CA PRO A 28 17.33 16.18 3.90
C PRO A 28 17.62 17.63 3.52
N LEU A 29 18.38 17.80 2.44
CA LEU A 29 18.51 19.06 1.72
C LEU A 29 17.14 19.75 1.63
N SER A 30 17.02 20.85 2.36
CA SER A 30 15.92 21.79 2.30
C SER A 30 15.91 22.45 0.91
N ARG A 31 15.02 22.03 0.02
CA ARG A 31 14.56 22.90 -1.07
C ARG A 31 13.43 23.76 -0.52
N SER A 32 13.77 24.99 -0.19
CA SER A 32 12.83 26.09 -0.01
C SER A 32 12.03 26.28 -1.30
N ILE A 33 10.70 26.26 -1.19
CA ILE A 33 9.80 26.76 -2.23
C ILE A 33 9.62 28.24 -1.91
N PRO A 34 10.03 29.18 -2.78
CA PRO A 34 9.74 30.58 -2.53
C PRO A 34 8.24 30.83 -2.70
N SER A 35 7.63 31.40 -1.67
CA SER A 35 6.32 32.05 -1.72
C SER A 35 6.39 33.23 -2.68
N ASN A 36 5.78 33.11 -3.87
CA ASN A 36 5.50 34.29 -4.68
C ASN A 36 4.31 35.02 -4.03
N THR A 37 4.63 36.06 -3.28
CA THR A 37 3.69 37.10 -2.88
C THR A 37 4.29 38.44 -3.29
N SER A 38 3.48 39.18 -4.04
CA SER A 38 3.52 40.63 -4.26
C SER A 38 4.45 41.17 -5.35
N VAL A 39 3.83 41.50 -6.49
CA VAL A 39 4.00 42.69 -7.37
C VAL A 39 2.90 42.54 -8.45
N ASN A 40 1.95 43.41 -8.76
CA ASN A 40 1.63 44.78 -8.42
C ASN A 40 0.10 44.96 -8.56
N ARG A 41 -0.54 45.62 -7.59
CA ARG A 41 -1.82 46.30 -7.79
C ARG A 41 -1.63 47.74 -7.33
N VAL A 42 -1.29 48.64 -8.24
CA VAL A 42 -1.52 50.09 -8.08
C VAL A 42 -1.73 50.69 -9.47
N LEU A 43 -2.98 50.88 -9.86
CA LEU A 43 -3.42 52.12 -10.51
C LEU A 43 -4.79 52.44 -9.92
N ALA A 44 -4.75 53.30 -8.92
CA ALA A 44 -5.91 54.04 -8.47
C ALA A 44 -6.14 55.20 -9.45
N SER A 45 -7.35 55.31 -9.97
CA SER A 45 -7.90 56.57 -10.45
C SER A 45 -9.06 56.93 -9.54
N PRO A 46 -8.92 57.89 -8.61
CA PRO A 46 -10.05 58.43 -7.88
C PRO A 46 -10.62 59.59 -8.71
N SER A 47 -11.77 59.37 -9.33
CA SER A 47 -12.62 60.48 -9.78
C SER A 47 -13.94 60.39 -9.03
N SER A 48 -14.04 61.25 -8.01
CA SER A 48 -15.20 62.05 -7.64
C SER A 48 -16.59 61.41 -7.81
N LEU A 49 -17.34 61.27 -6.72
CA LEU A 49 -18.68 61.86 -6.56
C LEU A 49 -19.09 61.83 -5.06
N PRO A 50 -19.91 62.80 -4.60
CA PRO A 50 -19.77 63.40 -3.28
C PRO A 50 -20.77 62.87 -2.25
N SER A 51 -20.47 63.27 -1.02
CA SER A 51 -21.26 63.21 0.20
C SER A 51 -22.66 63.82 0.07
N SER A 52 -23.56 63.18 0.80
CA SER A 52 -24.92 63.54 1.17
C SER A 52 -25.19 65.04 1.37
N SER A 53 -26.30 65.50 0.78
CA SER A 53 -27.12 66.57 1.35
C SER A 53 -28.59 66.26 1.12
N SER A 54 -29.28 66.12 2.25
CA SER A 54 -30.70 65.88 2.42
C SER A 54 -31.56 66.89 1.66
N SER A 55 -32.61 66.40 1.00
CA SER A 55 -33.82 67.18 0.79
C SER A 55 -35.05 66.29 0.89
N ALA A 56 -36.03 66.87 1.57
CA ALA A 56 -37.21 66.26 2.12
C ALA A 56 -38.22 65.75 1.07
N LEU A 57 -38.97 64.73 1.50
CA LEU A 57 -40.41 64.57 1.35
C LEU A 57 -41.05 65.15 0.08
N SER A 58 -41.49 64.26 -0.82
CA SER A 58 -42.82 64.42 -1.39
C SER A 58 -43.46 63.07 -1.66
N ALA A 59 -44.73 63.00 -1.27
CA ALA A 59 -45.55 61.81 -1.16
C ALA A 59 -45.76 61.11 -2.51
N ARG A 60 -45.78 59.77 -2.48
CA ARG A 60 -46.61 59.02 -3.44
C ARG A 60 -47.14 57.73 -2.82
N SER A 61 -48.32 57.84 -2.23
CA SER A 61 -49.23 56.73 -2.02
C SER A 61 -49.74 56.24 -3.38
N THR A 62 -49.22 55.10 -3.83
CA THR A 62 -49.89 54.24 -4.81
C THR A 62 -49.99 52.85 -4.24
N LEU A 63 -51.23 52.51 -3.91
CA LEU A 63 -51.85 51.18 -3.81
C LEU A 63 -50.99 50.00 -4.31
N GLY A 64 -50.84 49.00 -3.44
CA GLY A 64 -50.80 47.57 -3.75
C GLY A 64 -49.96 47.10 -4.95
N SER A 65 -48.80 46.51 -4.66
CA SER A 65 -48.33 45.37 -5.44
C SER A 65 -47.76 44.32 -4.50
N SER A 66 -48.61 43.36 -4.15
CA SER A 66 -48.27 42.16 -3.43
C SER A 66 -47.42 41.25 -4.32
N TYR A 67 -46.12 41.47 -4.30
CA TYR A 67 -45.17 40.44 -4.72
C TYR A 67 -44.15 40.35 -3.58
N GLY A 68 -44.46 39.49 -2.61
CA GLY A 68 -43.47 39.06 -1.63
C GLY A 68 -42.24 38.48 -2.34
N PRO A 69 -41.12 38.24 -1.63
CA PRO A 69 -40.06 37.42 -2.20
C PRO A 69 -40.67 36.05 -2.49
N SER A 70 -41.10 35.86 -3.73
CA SER A 70 -41.54 34.56 -4.21
C SER A 70 -40.39 33.62 -3.92
N SER A 71 -40.75 32.53 -3.25
CA SER A 71 -39.98 31.38 -2.83
C SER A 71 -39.31 30.66 -4.02
N TYR A 72 -38.50 31.38 -4.81
CA TYR A 72 -37.66 30.86 -5.90
C TYR A 72 -36.23 30.57 -5.45
N LEU A 73 -35.96 30.57 -4.16
CA LEU A 73 -34.88 29.74 -3.62
C LEU A 73 -35.47 28.38 -3.32
N SER A 74 -35.68 27.59 -4.39
CA SER A 74 -35.82 26.15 -4.22
C SER A 74 -34.63 25.69 -3.37
N PRO A 75 -34.84 24.91 -2.28
CA PRO A 75 -33.71 24.29 -1.59
C PRO A 75 -32.93 23.54 -2.65
N LEU A 76 -31.60 23.69 -2.67
CA LEU A 76 -30.70 23.02 -3.60
C LEU A 76 -30.93 21.50 -3.52
N GLY A 77 -31.95 21.03 -4.23
CA GLY A 77 -32.38 19.65 -4.27
C GLY A 77 -31.33 18.91 -5.05
N SER A 78 -30.55 18.11 -4.33
CA SER A 78 -29.62 17.09 -4.84
C SER A 78 -29.12 17.42 -6.24
N LEU A 79 -28.10 18.28 -6.34
CA LEU A 79 -27.37 18.54 -7.59
C LEU A 79 -27.27 17.22 -8.36
N ARG A 80 -27.99 17.11 -9.49
CA ARG A 80 -28.05 15.87 -10.27
C ARG A 80 -26.60 15.50 -10.58
N THR A 81 -26.06 14.50 -9.90
CA THR A 81 -24.70 14.08 -10.22
C THR A 81 -24.79 13.40 -11.58
N PHE A 82 -24.45 14.11 -12.65
CA PHE A 82 -24.53 13.63 -14.04
C PHE A 82 -23.70 12.36 -14.28
N ALA A 83 -22.77 12.02 -13.36
CA ALA A 83 -22.03 10.77 -13.39
C ALA A 83 -22.85 9.59 -12.83
N SER A 84 -23.15 8.62 -13.70
CA SER A 84 -23.73 7.33 -13.33
C SER A 84 -22.95 6.61 -12.22
N LYS A 85 -23.64 5.80 -11.40
CA LYS A 85 -23.02 4.95 -10.37
C LYS A 85 -21.87 4.08 -10.95
N LYS A 86 -22.03 3.60 -12.20
CA LYS A 86 -21.00 2.83 -12.92
C LYS A 86 -19.74 3.66 -13.20
N HIS A 87 -19.90 4.91 -13.64
CA HIS A 87 -18.81 5.84 -13.87
C HIS A 87 -17.99 6.06 -12.60
N LYS A 88 -18.67 6.38 -11.49
CA LYS A 88 -18.03 6.61 -10.19
C LYS A 88 -17.25 5.37 -9.72
N ARG A 89 -17.78 4.16 -9.95
CA ARG A 89 -17.11 2.89 -9.62
C ARG A 89 -15.80 2.71 -10.40
N VAL A 90 -15.82 2.90 -11.72
CA VAL A 90 -14.62 2.74 -12.56
C VAL A 90 -13.56 3.78 -12.20
N ILE A 91 -13.94 5.04 -12.03
CA ILE A 91 -13.00 6.09 -11.62
C ILE A 91 -12.44 5.82 -10.21
N LYS A 92 -13.24 5.26 -9.29
CA LYS A 92 -12.76 4.84 -7.96
C LYS A 92 -11.71 3.73 -8.07
N LEU A 93 -11.90 2.75 -8.96
CA LEU A 93 -10.93 1.68 -9.22
C LEU A 93 -9.66 2.19 -9.93
N ALA A 94 -9.80 3.19 -10.79
CA ALA A 94 -8.69 3.80 -11.54
C ALA A 94 -7.88 4.81 -10.73
N ARG A 95 -8.23 5.06 -9.46
CA ARG A 95 -7.46 5.95 -8.58
C ARG A 95 -6.02 5.42 -8.46
N GLY A 96 -5.05 6.30 -8.68
CA GLY A 96 -3.62 5.97 -8.69
C GLY A 96 -3.04 5.64 -10.07
N TYR A 97 -3.86 5.53 -11.12
CA TYR A 97 -3.33 5.46 -12.48
C TYR A 97 -2.68 6.79 -12.90
N LYS A 98 -1.60 6.69 -13.68
CA LYS A 98 -0.86 7.84 -14.18
C LYS A 98 -1.56 8.49 -15.40
N GLY A 99 -1.51 9.82 -15.48
CA GLY A 99 -2.03 10.59 -16.61
C GLY A 99 -3.56 10.58 -16.71
N ARG A 100 -4.11 10.61 -17.93
CA ARG A 100 -5.56 10.71 -18.19
C ARG A 100 -6.38 9.51 -17.68
N ALA A 101 -5.73 8.38 -17.41
CA ALA A 101 -6.38 7.14 -17.00
C ALA A 101 -7.03 7.19 -15.59
N ASN A 102 -6.73 8.20 -14.77
CA ASN A 102 -7.36 8.39 -13.45
C ASN A 102 -8.54 9.39 -13.44
N ARG A 103 -8.75 10.14 -14.53
CA ARG A 103 -9.75 11.23 -14.63
C ARG A 103 -10.76 10.97 -15.76
N VAL A 104 -10.30 10.47 -16.90
CA VAL A 104 -11.12 10.29 -18.10
C VAL A 104 -11.70 8.87 -18.13
N PHE A 105 -13.01 8.75 -18.10
CA PHE A 105 -13.72 7.46 -18.01
C PHE A 105 -13.39 6.50 -19.16
N SER A 106 -13.38 6.98 -20.40
CA SER A 106 -13.12 6.15 -21.59
C SER A 106 -11.72 5.52 -21.56
N VAL A 107 -10.72 6.22 -21.03
CA VAL A 107 -9.37 5.69 -20.86
C VAL A 107 -9.28 4.80 -19.62
N ALA A 108 -9.96 5.19 -18.54
CA ALA A 108 -9.97 4.46 -17.27
C ALA A 108 -10.56 3.05 -17.43
N ILE A 109 -11.68 2.90 -18.14
CA ILE A 109 -12.35 1.59 -18.27
C ILE A 109 -11.45 0.55 -18.96
N GLN A 110 -10.79 0.93 -20.05
CA GLN A 110 -9.86 0.06 -20.78
C GLN A 110 -8.66 -0.36 -19.91
N ARG A 111 -8.13 0.58 -19.12
CA ARG A 111 -7.01 0.34 -18.19
C ARG A 111 -7.41 -0.57 -17.03
N VAL A 112 -8.56 -0.30 -16.41
CA VAL A 112 -9.09 -1.07 -15.29
C VAL A 112 -9.36 -2.51 -15.73
N GLU A 113 -9.96 -2.71 -16.90
CA GLU A 113 -10.22 -4.04 -17.44
C GLU A 113 -8.94 -4.86 -17.61
N LYS A 114 -7.93 -4.29 -18.29
CA LYS A 114 -6.61 -4.93 -18.44
C LYS A 114 -5.95 -5.20 -17.09
N ALA A 115 -6.01 -4.26 -16.15
CA ALA A 115 -5.46 -4.44 -14.82
C ALA A 115 -6.15 -5.57 -14.04
N LEU A 116 -7.46 -5.74 -14.19
CA LEU A 116 -8.21 -6.85 -13.56
C LEU A 116 -7.82 -8.20 -14.18
N GLN A 117 -7.62 -8.26 -15.50
CA GLN A 117 -7.09 -9.44 -16.18
C GLN A 117 -5.68 -9.78 -15.67
N HIS A 118 -4.78 -8.80 -15.60
CA HIS A 118 -3.43 -8.98 -15.06
C HIS A 118 -3.44 -9.34 -13.58
N ALA A 119 -4.36 -8.80 -12.78
CA ALA A 119 -4.49 -9.16 -11.36
C ALA A 119 -4.90 -10.64 -11.21
N TYR A 120 -5.80 -11.13 -12.06
CA TYR A 120 -6.17 -12.55 -12.08
C TYR A 120 -4.97 -13.44 -12.42
N VAL A 121 -4.25 -13.13 -13.51
CA VAL A 121 -3.05 -13.87 -13.92
C VAL A 121 -1.97 -13.78 -12.82
N GLY A 122 -1.70 -12.58 -12.30
CA GLY A 122 -0.72 -12.30 -11.25
C GLY A 122 -0.96 -13.10 -9.96
N ARG A 123 -2.22 -13.28 -9.54
CA ARG A 123 -2.54 -14.16 -8.39
C ARG A 123 -2.11 -15.61 -8.61
N LYS A 124 -2.18 -16.11 -9.85
CA LYS A 124 -1.71 -17.46 -10.21
C LYS A 124 -0.18 -17.49 -10.33
N LEU A 125 0.42 -16.47 -10.95
CA LEU A 125 1.88 -16.34 -11.13
C LEU A 125 2.65 -16.20 -9.81
N LYS A 126 2.09 -15.49 -8.81
CA LYS A 126 2.72 -15.27 -7.50
C LYS A 126 3.26 -16.56 -6.86
N LYS A 127 2.55 -17.69 -7.02
CA LYS A 127 2.98 -18.99 -6.50
C LYS A 127 4.22 -19.53 -7.23
N ARG A 128 4.30 -19.31 -8.55
CA ARG A 128 5.45 -19.68 -9.39
C ARG A 128 6.66 -18.80 -9.06
N ASP A 129 6.46 -17.50 -8.91
CA ASP A 129 7.53 -16.55 -8.61
C ASP A 129 8.10 -16.78 -7.21
N ALA A 130 7.24 -16.99 -6.20
CA ALA A 130 7.67 -17.38 -4.86
C ALA A 130 8.51 -18.67 -4.88
N ARG A 131 8.07 -19.68 -5.64
CA ARG A 131 8.82 -20.92 -5.80
C ARG A 131 10.16 -20.70 -6.49
N ARG A 132 10.22 -19.87 -7.55
CA ARG A 132 11.46 -19.52 -8.23
C ARG A 132 12.45 -18.90 -7.26
N ASN A 133 11.99 -17.96 -6.42
CA ASN A 133 12.84 -17.30 -5.44
C ASN A 133 13.37 -18.27 -4.38
N TRP A 134 12.53 -19.20 -3.88
CA TRP A 134 13.01 -20.22 -2.92
C TRP A 134 14.06 -21.14 -3.54
N ILE A 135 13.93 -21.47 -4.82
CA ILE A 135 14.94 -22.27 -5.53
C ILE A 135 16.25 -21.48 -5.62
N VAL A 136 16.19 -20.19 -5.95
CA VAL A 136 17.38 -19.32 -6.02
C VAL A 136 18.08 -19.22 -4.67
N GLY A 137 17.34 -18.93 -3.60
CA GLY A 137 17.89 -18.84 -2.24
C GLY A 137 18.52 -20.17 -1.78
N MET A 138 17.81 -21.28 -1.98
CA MET A 138 18.34 -22.60 -1.62
C MET A 138 19.56 -22.99 -2.47
N ASN A 139 19.58 -22.64 -3.76
CA ASN A 139 20.72 -22.92 -4.64
C ASN A 139 21.99 -22.17 -4.18
N ALA A 140 21.86 -20.97 -3.62
CA ALA A 140 22.98 -20.25 -3.03
C ALA A 140 23.58 -21.05 -1.85
N GLY A 141 22.74 -21.53 -0.92
CA GLY A 141 23.19 -22.38 0.19
C GLY A 141 23.79 -23.71 -0.27
N LEU A 142 23.18 -24.39 -1.24
CA LEU A 142 23.68 -25.67 -1.76
C LEU A 142 25.06 -25.56 -2.43
N ARG A 143 25.32 -24.43 -3.11
CA ARG A 143 26.62 -24.15 -3.73
C ARG A 143 27.73 -24.04 -2.71
N ALA A 144 27.48 -23.47 -1.54
CA ALA A 144 28.45 -23.45 -0.44
C ALA A 144 28.83 -24.85 0.06
N HIS A 145 27.95 -25.85 -0.15
CA HIS A 145 28.18 -27.24 0.23
C HIS A 145 28.52 -28.17 -0.96
N GLY A 146 28.85 -27.60 -2.12
CA GLY A 146 29.30 -28.34 -3.31
C GLY A 146 28.23 -29.22 -3.97
N THR A 147 26.94 -28.98 -3.72
CA THR A 147 25.84 -29.77 -4.31
C THR A 147 25.00 -28.94 -5.25
N ARG A 148 24.53 -29.52 -6.36
CA ARG A 148 23.62 -28.83 -7.28
C ARG A 148 22.17 -29.03 -6.87
N TYR A 149 21.32 -28.05 -7.13
CA TYR A 149 19.88 -28.11 -6.82
C TYR A 149 19.19 -29.36 -7.40
N GLY A 150 19.45 -29.71 -8.66
CA GLY A 150 18.82 -30.86 -9.33
C GLY A 150 19.16 -32.18 -8.63
N GLU A 151 20.44 -32.38 -8.31
CA GLU A 151 20.95 -33.54 -7.57
C GLU A 151 20.31 -33.60 -6.18
N PHE A 152 20.29 -32.48 -5.45
CA PHE A 152 19.67 -32.41 -4.12
C PHE A 152 18.18 -32.78 -4.13
N ILE A 153 17.39 -32.29 -5.09
CA ILE A 153 15.97 -32.64 -5.19
C ILE A 153 15.76 -34.11 -5.54
N GLY A 154 16.63 -34.68 -6.39
CA GLY A 154 16.63 -36.11 -6.70
C GLY A 154 16.89 -36.95 -5.44
N MET A 155 17.97 -36.64 -4.72
CA MET A 155 18.32 -37.28 -3.44
C MET A 155 17.21 -37.13 -2.40
N GLN A 156 16.63 -35.93 -2.28
CA GLN A 156 15.55 -35.66 -1.33
C GLN A 156 14.31 -36.52 -1.63
N LYS A 157 13.90 -36.63 -2.90
CA LYS A 157 12.77 -37.47 -3.32
C LYS A 157 13.04 -38.95 -3.02
N GLY A 158 14.28 -39.41 -3.23
CA GLY A 158 14.71 -40.77 -2.91
C GLY A 158 14.72 -41.07 -1.40
N SER A 159 15.15 -40.12 -0.58
CA SER A 159 15.34 -40.30 0.88
C SER A 159 14.05 -40.37 1.72
N GLY A 160 12.89 -40.02 1.16
CA GLY A 160 11.63 -39.90 1.90
C GLY A 160 11.49 -38.61 2.74
N CYS A 161 12.54 -37.77 2.81
CA CYS A 161 12.51 -36.50 3.56
C CYS A 161 11.76 -35.41 2.78
N ARG A 162 10.43 -35.35 2.89
CA ARG A 162 9.57 -34.36 2.20
C ARG A 162 9.52 -33.00 2.91
N VAL A 163 10.59 -32.21 2.76
CA VAL A 163 10.67 -30.84 3.31
C VAL A 163 10.31 -29.81 2.23
N ASN A 164 9.50 -28.83 2.61
CA ASN A 164 9.07 -27.75 1.71
C ASN A 164 10.22 -26.79 1.36
N ARG A 165 10.28 -26.39 0.08
CA ARG A 165 11.31 -25.45 -0.44
C ARG A 165 11.30 -24.09 0.25
N LYS A 166 10.13 -23.61 0.68
CA LYS A 166 10.00 -22.37 1.46
C LYS A 166 10.83 -22.45 2.75
N VAL A 167 10.75 -23.58 3.44
CA VAL A 167 11.46 -23.80 4.71
C VAL A 167 12.96 -23.96 4.44
N LEU A 168 13.34 -24.77 3.46
CA LEU A 168 14.75 -24.97 3.09
C LEU A 168 15.44 -23.67 2.66
N ALA A 169 14.76 -22.82 1.90
CA ALA A 169 15.29 -21.51 1.51
C ALA A 169 15.49 -20.59 2.71
N GLY A 170 14.54 -20.58 3.67
CA GLY A 170 14.70 -19.83 4.92
C GLY A 170 15.86 -20.37 5.76
N LEU A 171 15.98 -21.68 5.91
CA LEU A 171 17.10 -22.30 6.64
C LEU A 171 18.46 -21.95 6.01
N ALA A 172 18.55 -21.94 4.69
CA ALA A 172 19.78 -21.57 3.99
C ALA A 172 20.21 -20.11 4.24
N GLU A 173 19.27 -19.20 4.52
CA GLU A 173 19.54 -17.78 4.74
C GLU A 173 19.80 -17.45 6.21
N TRP A 174 18.98 -17.98 7.12
CA TRP A 174 19.05 -17.64 8.55
C TRP A 174 19.93 -18.59 9.36
N GLU A 175 19.96 -19.88 9.01
CA GLU A 175 20.49 -20.96 9.88
C GLU A 175 21.34 -21.96 9.07
N PRO A 176 22.58 -21.59 8.66
CA PRO A 176 23.40 -22.42 7.78
C PRO A 176 23.80 -23.76 8.40
N PHE A 177 23.98 -23.83 9.72
CA PHE A 177 24.31 -25.08 10.44
C PHE A 177 23.17 -26.10 10.35
N SER A 178 21.94 -25.65 10.58
CA SER A 178 20.75 -26.50 10.47
C SER A 178 20.52 -26.96 9.04
N PHE A 179 20.77 -26.09 8.06
CA PHE A 179 20.69 -26.45 6.63
C PHE A 179 21.70 -27.54 6.26
N LYS A 180 22.94 -27.45 6.75
CA LYS A 180 23.97 -28.47 6.56
C LYS A 180 23.55 -29.82 7.14
N ALA A 181 23.01 -29.86 8.36
CA ALA A 181 22.54 -31.10 8.97
C ALA A 181 21.46 -31.80 8.12
N VAL A 182 20.52 -31.03 7.55
CA VAL A 182 19.51 -31.57 6.63
C VAL A 182 20.15 -32.15 5.37
N LEU A 183 21.15 -31.46 4.79
CA LEU A 183 21.87 -31.95 3.63
C LEU A 183 22.59 -33.27 3.90
N ASP A 184 23.26 -33.36 5.04
CA ASP A 184 24.02 -34.55 5.43
C ASP A 184 23.09 -35.75 5.63
N VAL A 185 21.94 -35.57 6.29
CA VAL A 185 20.90 -36.61 6.42
C VAL A 185 20.38 -37.07 5.05
N VAL A 186 20.13 -36.14 4.12
CA VAL A 186 19.66 -36.47 2.78
C VAL A 186 20.72 -37.24 2.00
N LYS A 187 22.00 -36.83 2.09
CA LYS A 187 23.13 -37.54 1.46
C LYS A 187 23.31 -38.95 2.01
N MET A 188 23.22 -39.13 3.33
CA MET A 188 23.33 -40.44 3.98
C MET A 188 22.24 -41.40 3.48
N LYS A 189 20.98 -40.98 3.51
CA LYS A 189 19.85 -41.80 3.02
C LYS A 189 19.89 -42.07 1.52
N ALA A 190 20.45 -41.14 0.72
CA ALA A 190 20.61 -41.35 -0.71
C ALA A 190 21.64 -42.46 -1.01
N LYS A 191 22.75 -42.51 -0.26
CA LYS A 191 23.75 -43.58 -0.38
C LYS A 191 23.19 -44.96 -0.04
N GLU A 192 22.40 -45.07 1.02
CA GLU A 192 21.74 -46.33 1.43
C GLU A 192 20.86 -46.94 0.32
N LYS A 193 20.26 -46.11 -0.54
CA LYS A 193 19.43 -46.58 -1.66
C LYS A 193 20.21 -46.92 -2.92
N GLY A 194 21.42 -46.39 -3.10
CA GLY A 194 22.26 -46.64 -4.27
C GLY A 194 23.13 -47.90 -4.17
N GLY A 195 23.12 -48.59 -3.03
CA GLY A 195 23.89 -49.82 -2.78
C GLY A 195 23.09 -51.12 -2.93
N LYS A 196 22.04 -51.11 -3.75
CA LYS A 196 21.27 -52.32 -4.12
C LYS A 196 21.32 -52.53 -5.62
#